data_AF-A0A1H9HGZ8-F1
#
_entry.id   AF-A0A1H9HGZ8-F1
#
_cell.length_a   1.000
_cell.length_b   1.000
_cell.length_c   1.000
_cell.angle_alpha   90.00
_cell.angle_beta   90.00
_cell.angle_gamma   90.00
#
_symmetry.space_group_name_H-M   'P 1'
#
loop_
_entity.id
_entity.type
_entity.pdbx_description
1 polymer ?
#
loop_
_entity_poly.entity_id
_entity_poly.type
_entity_poly.pdbx_seq_one_letter_code
_entity_poly.pdbx_strand_id
1 'polypeptide(L)'
;MSLKKFVSTCIGIVVGGIAGWLINSATVGKYNVINATCSVINAAVDNKLLAQDQVRSLGQASQKHLLNTAAGDAFQLDEQQIQAASTHSNCSQFMVGMSSH
;
A
#
# COMPACT_ATOMS: atom_id res chain seq x y z
N MET A 1 4.77 -42.78 13.74
CA MET A 1 4.70 -41.40 14.28
C MET A 1 3.70 -41.41 15.43
N SER A 2 4.05 -40.93 16.63
CA SER A 2 3.10 -40.92 17.77
C SER A 2 1.92 -40.00 17.46
N LEU A 3 0.71 -40.39 17.86
CA LEU A 3 -0.52 -39.60 17.68
C LEU A 3 -0.36 -38.15 18.15
N LYS A 4 0.38 -37.93 19.25
CA LYS A 4 0.71 -36.58 19.75
C LYS A 4 1.54 -35.75 18.79
N LYS A 5 2.49 -36.37 18.07
CA LYS A 5 3.32 -35.68 17.06
C LYS A 5 2.49 -35.34 15.82
N PHE A 6 1.59 -36.22 15.41
CA PHE A 6 0.69 -35.98 14.27
C PHE A 6 -0.26 -34.81 14.52
N VAL A 7 -0.92 -34.79 15.69
CA VAL A 7 -1.81 -33.68 16.09
C VAL A 7 -1.05 -32.36 16.17
N SER A 8 0.16 -32.35 16.74
CA SER A 8 1.00 -31.15 16.80
C SER A 8 1.37 -30.62 15.41
N THR A 9 1.71 -31.50 14.47
CA THR A 9 1.99 -31.11 13.07
C THR A 9 0.76 -30.54 12.38
N CYS A 10 -0.42 -31.15 12.55
CA CYS A 10 -1.66 -30.63 11.99
C CYS A 10 -1.99 -29.22 12.52
N ILE A 11 -1.82 -28.99 13.82
CA ILE A 11 -2.02 -27.66 14.42
C ILE A 11 -1.04 -26.65 13.83
N GLY A 12 0.24 -27.02 13.67
CA GLY A 12 1.24 -26.16 13.06
C GLY A 12 0.89 -25.76 11.61
N ILE A 13 0.38 -26.70 10.82
CA ILE A 13 -0.07 -26.43 9.43
C ILE A 13 -1.27 -25.48 9.41
N VAL A 14 -2.26 -25.70 10.27
CA VAL A 14 -3.45 -24.85 10.33
C VAL A 14 -3.09 -23.43 10.76
N VAL A 15 -2.30 -23.28 11.83
CA VAL A 15 -1.86 -21.97 12.31
C VAL A 15 -0.98 -21.26 11.28
N GLY A 16 -0.04 -21.99 10.67
CA GLY A 16 0.82 -21.46 9.61
C GLY A 16 0.02 -21.03 8.37
N GLY A 17 -0.99 -21.81 7.98
CA GLY A 17 -1.88 -21.50 6.86
C GLY A 17 -2.72 -20.24 7.11
N ILE A 18 -3.30 -20.11 8.31
CA ILE A 18 -4.07 -18.92 8.70
C ILE A 18 -3.16 -17.68 8.71
N ALA A 19 -1.99 -17.77 9.36
CA ALA A 19 -1.04 -16.65 9.43
C ALA A 19 -0.57 -16.22 8.03
N GLY A 20 -0.20 -17.18 7.18
CA GLY A 20 0.21 -16.91 5.81
C GLY A 20 -0.89 -16.25 4.99
N TRP A 21 -2.14 -16.71 5.14
CA TRP A 21 -3.29 -16.13 4.44
C TRP A 21 -3.57 -14.68 4.88
N LEU A 22 -3.47 -14.38 6.17
CA LEU A 22 -3.67 -13.03 6.70
C LEU A 22 -2.62 -12.06 6.17
N ILE A 23 -1.34 -12.45 6.20
CA ILE A 23 -0.24 -11.62 5.68
C ILE A 23 -0.41 -11.38 4.19
N ASN A 24 -0.66 -12.43 3.41
CA ASN A 24 -0.86 -12.30 1.96
C ASN A 24 -2.05 -11.39 1.63
N SER A 25 -3.16 -11.53 2.36
CA SER A 25 -4.34 -10.70 2.16
C SER A 25 -4.06 -9.22 2.46
N ALA A 26 -3.29 -8.92 3.51
CA ALA A 26 -2.88 -7.56 3.83
C ALA A 26 -1.94 -6.98 2.75
N THR A 27 -0.98 -7.77 2.26
CA THR A 27 -0.07 -7.36 1.19
C THR A 27 -0.80 -7.11 -0.13
N VAL A 28 -1.65 -8.06 -0.56
CA VAL A 28 -2.44 -7.92 -1.79
C VAL A 28 -3.40 -6.74 -1.69
N GLY A 29 -4.02 -6.53 -0.52
CA GLY A 29 -4.86 -5.37 -0.24
C GLY A 29 -4.10 -4.05 -0.44
N LYS A 30 -2.91 -3.93 0.14
CA LYS A 30 -2.02 -2.77 -0.04
C LYS A 30 -1.70 -2.51 -1.52
N TYR A 31 -1.28 -3.55 -2.26
CA TYR A 31 -0.98 -3.41 -3.69
C TYR A 31 -2.19 -3.00 -4.53
N ASN A 32 -3.37 -3.58 -4.26
CA ASN A 32 -4.59 -3.25 -5.01
C ASN A 32 -5.02 -1.80 -4.79
N VAL A 33 -4.96 -1.32 -3.54
CA VAL A 33 -5.26 0.08 -3.20
C VAL A 33 -4.29 1.03 -3.90
N ILE A 34 -2.99 0.74 -3.87
CA ILE A 34 -1.99 1.57 -4.57
C ILE A 34 -2.24 1.58 -6.07
N ASN A 35 -2.40 0.40 -6.68
CA ASN A 35 -2.57 0.27 -8.11
C ASN A 35 -3.83 0.97 -8.62
N ALA A 36 -4.96 0.80 -7.93
CA ALA A 36 -6.22 1.45 -8.29
C ALA A 36 -6.10 2.98 -8.21
N THR A 37 -5.60 3.50 -7.09
CA THR A 37 -5.44 4.95 -6.90
C THR A 37 -4.47 5.53 -7.92
N CYS A 38 -3.33 4.89 -8.16
CA CYS A 38 -2.35 5.37 -9.13
C CYS A 38 -2.87 5.31 -10.57
N SER A 39 -3.67 4.31 -10.92
CA SER A 39 -4.34 4.25 -12.23
C SER A 39 -5.31 5.41 -12.42
N VAL A 40 -6.10 5.74 -11.39
CA VAL A 40 -7.02 6.90 -11.42
C VAL A 40 -6.26 8.22 -11.52
N ILE A 41 -5.18 8.39 -10.76
CA ILE A 41 -4.35 9.61 -10.82
C ILE A 41 -3.73 9.77 -12.19
N ASN A 42 -3.16 8.70 -12.77
CA ASN A 42 -2.61 8.76 -14.12
C ASN A 42 -3.69 9.13 -15.14
N ALA A 43 -4.86 8.49 -15.09
CA ALA A 43 -5.98 8.83 -15.95
C ALA A 43 -6.42 10.30 -15.79
N ALA A 44 -6.43 10.82 -14.56
CA ALA A 44 -6.76 12.22 -14.29
C ALA A 44 -5.72 13.18 -14.88
N VAL A 45 -4.44 12.85 -14.79
CA VAL A 45 -3.35 13.66 -15.38
C VAL A 45 -3.40 13.61 -16.91
N ASP A 46 -3.54 12.41 -17.50
CA ASP A 46 -3.58 12.21 -18.95
C ASP A 46 -4.77 12.93 -19.60
N ASN A 47 -5.90 13.00 -18.88
CA ASN A 47 -7.10 13.71 -19.32
C ASN A 47 -7.14 15.17 -18.86
N LYS A 48 -6.04 15.72 -18.33
CA LYS A 48 -5.90 17.11 -17.89
C LYS A 48 -6.92 17.54 -16.81
N LEU A 49 -7.43 16.58 -16.04
CA LEU A 49 -8.28 16.83 -14.86
C LEU A 49 -7.45 17.22 -13.63
N LEU A 50 -6.18 16.82 -13.61
CA LEU A 50 -5.22 17.13 -12.56
C LEU A 50 -3.88 17.49 -13.22
N ALA A 51 -3.26 18.60 -12.81
CA ALA A 51 -1.93 18.92 -13.29
C ALA A 51 -0.88 18.08 -12.54
N GLN A 52 0.21 17.71 -13.22
CA GLN A 52 1.24 16.82 -12.65
C GLN A 52 1.89 17.40 -11.39
N ASP A 53 2.08 18.72 -11.33
CA ASP A 53 2.60 19.45 -10.17
C ASP A 53 1.65 19.43 -8.97
N GLN A 54 0.35 19.24 -9.20
CA GLN A 54 -0.68 19.17 -8.14
C GLN A 54 -0.77 17.78 -7.49
N VAL A 55 -0.20 16.73 -8.11
CA VAL A 55 -0.34 15.35 -7.65
C VAL A 55 0.24 15.14 -6.25
N ARG A 56 1.38 15.77 -5.95
CA ARG A 56 1.99 15.71 -4.62
C ARG A 56 1.12 16.40 -3.56
N SER A 57 0.60 17.58 -3.88
CA SER A 57 -0.31 18.33 -3.00
C SER A 57 -1.62 17.57 -2.76
N LEU A 58 -2.12 16.86 -3.77
CA LEU A 58 -3.26 15.96 -3.62
C LEU A 58 -2.95 14.84 -2.61
N GLY A 59 -1.78 14.21 -2.69
CA GLY A 59 -1.34 13.22 -1.70
C GLY A 59 -1.30 13.79 -0.28
N GLN A 60 -0.77 15.00 -0.10
CA GLN A 60 -0.74 15.68 1.20
C GLN A 60 -2.14 16.01 1.73
N ALA A 61 -3.07 16.38 0.86
CA ALA A 61 -4.46 16.62 1.23
C ALA A 61 -5.16 15.30 1.60
N SER A 62 -4.96 14.24 0.82
CA SER A 62 -5.52 12.91 1.07
C SER A 62 -5.01 12.29 2.37
N GLN A 63 -3.75 12.53 2.75
CA GLN A 63 -3.16 12.07 4.01
C GLN A 63 -4.02 12.47 5.21
N LYS A 64 -4.52 13.71 5.23
CA LYS A 64 -5.33 14.24 6.33
C LYS A 64 -6.66 13.50 6.51
N HIS A 65 -7.20 12.94 5.42
CA HIS A 65 -8.47 12.21 5.42
C HIS A 65 -8.28 10.70 5.63
N LEU A 66 -7.09 10.18 5.32
CA LEU A 66 -6.78 8.76 5.34
C LEU A 66 -5.82 8.36 6.46
N LEU A 67 -5.44 9.30 7.32
CA LEU A 67 -4.58 9.05 8.46
C LEU A 67 -5.15 7.94 9.35
N ASN A 68 -4.30 7.00 9.77
CA ASN A 68 -4.67 5.83 10.59
C ASN A 68 -5.71 4.91 9.93
N THR A 69 -5.81 4.91 8.60
CA THR A 69 -6.60 3.95 7.85
C THR A 69 -5.69 2.98 7.12
N ALA A 70 -6.16 1.74 6.88
CA ALA A 70 -5.42 0.77 6.09
C ALA A 70 -5.06 1.29 4.69
N ALA A 71 -5.89 2.17 4.12
CA ALA A 71 -5.60 2.82 2.85
C ALA A 71 -4.47 3.86 2.97
N GLY A 72 -4.45 4.67 4.04
CA GLY A 72 -3.35 5.60 4.30
C GLY A 72 -2.02 4.89 4.55
N ASP A 73 -2.03 3.85 5.38
CA ASP A 73 -0.86 3.06 5.72
C ASP A 73 -0.31 2.28 4.51
N ALA A 74 -1.16 1.99 3.53
CA ALA A 74 -0.73 1.41 2.26
C ALA A 74 0.23 2.34 1.50
N PHE A 75 0.08 3.67 1.61
CA PHE A 75 0.89 4.64 0.87
C PHE A 75 2.09 5.18 1.65
N GLN A 76 2.25 4.85 2.94
CA GLN A 76 3.41 5.27 3.70
C GLN A 76 4.71 4.70 3.11
N LEU A 77 5.66 5.61 2.89
CA LEU A 77 7.02 5.37 2.45
C LEU A 77 8.00 5.68 3.58
N ASP A 78 9.08 4.93 3.66
CA ASP A 78 10.24 5.29 4.47
C ASP A 78 11.11 6.36 3.78
N GLU A 79 12.08 6.92 4.51
CA GLU A 79 12.95 7.98 3.99
C GLU A 79 13.74 7.56 2.73
N GLN A 80 14.21 6.32 2.66
CA GLN A 80 14.96 5.81 1.51
C GLN A 80 14.05 5.71 0.29
N GLN A 81 12.81 5.26 0.49
CA GLN A 81 11.78 5.16 -0.55
C GLN A 81 11.34 6.54 -1.05
N ILE A 82 11.25 7.54 -0.15
CA ILE A 82 10.98 8.93 -0.54
C ILE A 82 12.11 9.50 -1.40
N GLN A 83 13.37 9.23 -1.04
CA GLN A 83 14.54 9.68 -1.81
C GLN A 83 14.66 8.97 -3.17
N ALA A 84 14.28 7.69 -3.23
CA ALA A 84 14.26 6.89 -4.46
C ALA A 84 13.01 7.13 -5.33
N ALA A 85 12.02 7.88 -4.83
CA ALA A 85 10.78 8.12 -5.54
C ALA A 85 11.03 8.94 -6.81
N SER A 86 10.55 8.41 -7.95
CA SER A 86 10.68 9.11 -9.23
C SER A 86 9.92 10.43 -9.22
N THR A 87 10.60 11.52 -9.58
CA THR A 87 10.02 12.85 -9.78
C THR A 87 9.06 12.91 -10.97
N HIS A 88 9.21 11.99 -11.93
CA HIS A 88 8.42 11.93 -13.15
C HIS A 88 7.18 11.03 -13.04
N SER A 89 7.08 10.20 -12.00
CA SER A 89 5.94 9.31 -11.78
C SER A 89 4.87 9.99 -10.95
N ASN A 90 3.67 10.18 -11.51
CA ASN A 90 2.54 10.75 -10.79
C ASN A 90 2.23 9.93 -9.51
N CYS A 91 2.22 8.61 -9.64
CA CYS A 91 2.01 7.70 -8.51
C CYS A 91 3.05 7.92 -7.40
N SER A 92 4.34 8.00 -7.77
CA SER A 92 5.41 8.23 -6.79
C SER A 92 5.28 9.59 -6.10
N GLN A 93 4.92 10.65 -6.84
CA GLN A 93 4.70 11.97 -6.25
C GLN A 93 3.48 12.00 -5.31
N PHE A 94 2.41 11.29 -5.64
CA PHE A 94 1.27 11.12 -4.75
C PHE A 94 1.66 10.39 -3.46
N MET A 95 2.42 9.29 -3.57
CA MET A 95 2.91 8.52 -2.41
C MET A 95 3.81 9.33 -1.49
N VAL A 96 4.71 10.15 -2.06
CA VAL A 96 5.53 11.09 -1.28
C VAL A 96 4.65 12.11 -0.57
N GLY A 97 3.60 12.61 -1.23
CA GLY A 97 2.60 13.47 -0.59
C GLY A 97 1.87 12.78 0.58
N MET A 98 1.45 11.54 0.38
CA MET A 98 0.81 10.71 1.43
C MET A 98 1.72 10.41 2.62
N SER A 99 3.04 10.41 2.39
CA SER A 99 4.07 10.15 3.42
C SER A 99 4.60 11.42 4.07
N SER A 100 4.02 12.59 3.75
CA SER A 100 4.37 13.86 4.36
C SER A 100 3.81 13.91 5.79
N HIS A 101 4.66 13.70 6.79
CA HIS A 101 4.37 13.94 8.20
C HIS A 101 4.90 15.29 8.67
#